data_AF-A0A1Q9S534-F1
#
_entry.id   AF-A0A1Q9S534-F1
#
_cell.length_a   1.000
_cell.length_b   1.000
_cell.length_c   1.000
_cell.angle_alpha   90.00
_cell.angle_beta   90.00
_cell.angle_gamma   90.00
#
_symmetry.space_group_name_H-M   'P 1'
#
loop_
_entity.id
_entity.type
_entity.pdbx_description
1 polymer ?
#
loop_
_entity_poly.entity_id
_entity_poly.type
_entity_poly.pdbx_seq_one_letter_code
_entity_poly.pdbx_strand_id
1 'polypeptide(L)' 'MTAVYAIPENARVVEQAAENATIENVTVNGDQATLEWTSKVNGRTGSGTTHLRRVDEAWLLSGTGT' A
#
# COMPACT_ATOMS: atom_id res chain seq x y z
N MET A 1 6.94 26.41 7.22
CA MET A 1 6.22 25.56 6.26
C MET A 1 7.28 24.82 5.46
N THR A 2 7.57 23.56 5.79
CA THR A 2 8.59 22.76 5.11
C THR A 2 7.98 22.23 3.82
N ALA A 3 8.42 22.76 2.68
CA ALA A 3 8.06 22.21 1.38
C ALA A 3 8.65 20.81 1.28
N VAL A 4 7.78 19.79 1.25
CA VAL A 4 8.19 18.42 0.93
C VAL A 4 8.46 18.41 -0.58
N TYR A 5 9.72 18.61 -0.96
CA TYR A 5 10.17 18.35 -2.31
C TYR A 5 10.08 16.83 -2.53
N ALA A 6 9.06 16.38 -3.25
CA ALA A 6 9.02 15.02 -3.77
C ALA A 6 10.24 14.86 -4.68
N ILE A 7 11.24 14.11 -4.24
CA ILE A 7 12.39 13.76 -5.07
C ILE A 7 11.83 12.86 -6.18
N PRO A 8 11.90 13.26 -7.46
CA PRO A 8 11.21 12.57 -8.56
C PRO A 8 11.57 11.08 -8.67
N GLU A 9 12.82 10.72 -8.35
CA GLU A 9 13.26 9.32 -8.33
C GLU A 9 12.53 8.49 -7.26
N ASN A 10 12.28 9.05 -6.07
CA ASN A 10 11.56 8.34 -5.01
C ASN A 10 10.08 8.18 -5.35
N ALA A 11 9.46 9.18 -5.97
CA ALA A 11 8.08 9.07 -6.44
C ALA A 11 7.94 7.95 -7.47
N ARG A 12 8.91 7.83 -8.39
CA ARG A 12 8.94 6.77 -9.40
C ARG A 12 9.11 5.37 -8.79
N VAL A 13 9.86 5.24 -7.70
CA VAL A 13 10.00 3.97 -6.96
C VAL A 13 8.67 3.57 -6.29
N VAL A 14 7.94 4.53 -5.74
CA VAL A 14 6.62 4.29 -5.13
C VAL A 14 5.59 3.86 -6.18
N GLU A 15 5.57 4.53 -7.34
CA GLU A 15 4.72 4.15 -8.47
C GLU A 15 5.04 2.73 -8.95
N GLN A 16 6.32 2.40 -9.14
CA GLN A 16 6.74 1.05 -9.52
C GLN A 16 6.39 0.01 -8.47
N ALA A 17 6.48 0.34 -7.18
CA ALA A 17 6.08 -0.58 -6.12
C ALA A 17 4.59 -0.88 -6.17
N ALA A 18 3.75 0.14 -6.43
CA ALA A 18 2.31 -0.02 -6.57
C ALA A 18 1.93 -0.82 -7.83
N GLU A 19 2.57 -0.55 -8.97
CA GLU A 19 2.32 -1.28 -10.22
C GLU A 19 2.76 -2.75 -10.17
N ASN A 20 3.82 -3.05 -9.42
CA ASN A 20 4.36 -4.41 -9.29
C ASN A 20 3.94 -5.09 -7.99
N ALA A 21 2.91 -4.57 -7.31
CA ALA A 21 2.39 -5.18 -6.09
C ALA A 21 1.51 -6.39 -6.41
N THR A 22 1.81 -7.51 -5.76
CA THR A 22 0.96 -8.70 -5.73
C THR A 22 0.33 -8.79 -4.36
N ILE A 23 -1.00 -8.96 -4.32
CA ILE A 23 -1.71 -9.27 -3.08
C ILE A 23 -1.51 -10.76 -2.78
N GLU A 24 -0.89 -11.05 -1.64
CA GLU A 24 -0.63 -12.41 -1.18
C GLU A 24 -1.80 -12.95 -0.37
N ASN A 25 -2.40 -12.09 0.47
CA ASN A 25 -3.44 -12.49 1.40
C ASN A 25 -4.41 -11.34 1.66
N VAL A 26 -5.68 -11.71 1.88
CA VAL A 26 -6.78 -10.79 2.20
C VAL A 26 -7.55 -11.37 3.37
N THR A 27 -7.56 -10.65 4.50
CA THR A 27 -8.36 -11.00 5.67
C THR A 27 -9.46 -9.96 5.85
N VAL A 28 -10.71 -10.38 6.01
CA VAL A 28 -11.86 -9.50 6.23
C VAL A 28 -12.54 -9.88 7.54
N ASN A 29 -12.79 -8.89 8.40
CA ASN A 29 -13.52 -9.05 9.66
C ASN A 29 -14.50 -7.89 9.84
N GLY A 30 -15.78 -8.15 9.55
CA GLY A 30 -16.83 -7.13 9.55
C GLY A 30 -16.50 -5.98 8.61
N ASP A 31 -16.39 -4.78 9.17
CA ASP A 31 -16.06 -3.55 8.43
C ASP A 31 -14.56 -3.25 8.40
N GLN A 32 -13.70 -4.21 8.74
CA GLN A 32 -12.24 -4.08 8.64
C GLN A 32 -11.68 -5.12 7.70
N ALA A 33 -10.66 -4.73 6.92
CA ALA A 33 -9.90 -5.66 6.11
C ALA A 33 -8.40 -5.36 6.17
N THR A 34 -7.61 -6.40 6.07
CA THR A 34 -6.15 -6.33 6.03
C THR A 34 -5.68 -7.02 4.76
N LEU A 35 -4.86 -6.30 3.99
CA LEU A 35 -4.21 -6.77 2.77
C LEU A 35 -2.72 -6.93 3.06
N GLU A 36 -2.19 -8.12 2.80
CA GLU A 36 -0.74 -8.36 2.79
C GLU A 36 -0.30 -8.44 1.33
N TRP A 37 0.74 -7.69 1.01
CA TRP A 37 1.22 -7.58 -0.36
C TRP A 37 2.75 -7.63 -0.42
N THR A 38 3.25 -8.10 -1.54
CA THR A 38 4.67 -8.01 -1.89
C THR A 38 4.81 -7.21 -3.18
N SER A 39 5.92 -6.49 -3.33
CA SER A 39 6.27 -5.77 -4.54
C SER A 39 7.74 -6.02 -4.87
N LYS A 40 8.08 -6.05 -6.15
CA LYS A 40 9.48 -6.19 -6.58
C LYS A 40 9.89 -4.99 -7.42
N VAL A 41 10.84 -4.21 -6.91
CA VAL A 41 11.39 -3.03 -7.59
C VAL A 41 12.91 -3.14 -7.64
N ASN A 42 13.49 -3.02 -8.84
CA ASN A 42 14.94 -3.10 -9.05
C ASN A 42 15.61 -4.34 -8.40
N GLY A 43 14.94 -5.49 -8.48
CA GLY A 43 15.43 -6.76 -7.91
C GLY A 43 15.27 -6.91 -6.40
N ARG A 44 14.79 -5.89 -5.70
CA ARG A 44 14.47 -5.93 -4.26
C ARG A 44 13.00 -6.21 -4.06
N THR A 45 12.69 -7.14 -3.16
CA THR A 45 11.32 -7.42 -2.72
C THR A 45 11.02 -6.59 -1.48
N GLY A 46 9.93 -5.83 -1.51
CA GLY A 46 9.36 -5.16 -0.35
C GLY A 46 7.99 -5.75 -0.03
N SER A 47 7.74 -6.06 1.23
CA SER A 47 6.41 -6.45 1.72
C SER A 47 5.74 -5.29 2.43
N GLY A 48 4.42 -5.29 2.48
CA GLY A 48 3.69 -4.34 3.28
C GLY A 48 2.29 -4.82 3.65
N THR A 49 1.67 -4.06 4.55
CA THR A 49 0.32 -4.34 5.03
C THR A 49 -0.54 -3.10 4.87
N THR A 50 -1.69 -3.25 4.21
CA THR A 50 -2.67 -2.17 4.05
C THR A 50 -3.91 -2.50 4.86
N HIS A 51 -4.35 -1.57 5.69
CA HIS A 51 -5.58 -1.67 6.46
C HIS A 51 -6.68 -0.87 5.77
N LEU A 52 -7.83 -1.50 5.59
CA LEU A 52 -9.03 -0.91 5.02
C LEU A 52 -10.17 -0.92 6.04
N ARG A 53 -11.02 0.08 5.94
CA ARG A 53 -12.29 0.15 6.67
C ARG A 53 -13.44 0.33 5.71
N ARG A 54 -14.54 -0.38 5.92
CA ARG A 54 -15.78 -0.21 5.16
C ARG A 54 -16.55 1.00 5.70
N VAL A 55 -16.86 1.94 4.83
CA VAL A 55 -17.66 3.13 5.11
C VAL A 55 -18.60 3.33 3.93
N ASP A 56 -19.90 3.44 4.19
CA ASP A 56 -20.94 3.61 3.16
C ASP A 56 -20.79 2.61 2.00
N GLU A 57 -20.65 1.33 2.36
CA GLU A 57 -20.49 0.18 1.45
C GLU A 57 -19.18 0.11 0.67
N ALA A 58 -18.30 1.12 0.75
CA ALA A 58 -17.00 1.17 0.10
C ALA A 58 -15.85 0.87 1.07
N TRP A 59 -14.82 0.15 0.60
CA TRP A 59 -13.58 -0.03 1.35
C TRP A 59 -12.66 1.17 1.15
N LEU A 60 -12.32 1.85 2.24
CA LEU A 60 -11.45 3.02 2.26
C LEU A 60 -10.15 2.70 2.99
N LEU A 61 -9.06 3.33 2.56
CA LEU A 61 -7.77 3.21 3.22
C LEU A 61 -7.86 3.81 4.63
N SER A 62 -7.66 2.97 5.65
CA SER A 62 -7.68 3.40 7.05
C SER A 62 -6.29 3.46 7.68
N GLY A 63 -5.29 2.86 7.03
CA GLY A 63 -3.88 2.94 7.44
C GLY A 63 -2.97 2.03 6.63
N THR A 64 -1.67 2.27 6.74
CA THR A 64 -0.62 1.44 6.11
C THR A 64 0.44 1.11 7.15
N GLY A 65 0.95 -0.12 7.11
CA GLY A 65 2.09 -0.59 7.90
C GLY A 65 3.17 -1.18 6.99
N THR A 66 4.42 -1.11 7.46
CA THR A 66 5.61 -1.66 6.80
C THR A 66 6.29 -2.65 7.70
#